data_AF-A0A1G7TL60-F1
#
_entry.id   AF-A0A1G7TL60-F1
#
_cell.length_a   1.000
_cell.length_b   1.000
_cell.length_c   1.000
_cell.angle_alpha   90.00
_cell.angle_beta   90.00
_cell.angle_gamma   90.00
#
_symmetry.space_group_name_H-M   'P 1'
#
loop_
_entity.id
_entity.type
_entity.pdbx_description
1 polymer ?
#
loop_
_entity_poly.entity_id
_entity_poly.type
_entity_poly.pdbx_seq_one_letter_code
_entity_poly.pdbx_strand_id
1 'polypeptide(L)'
;MTVTTDSAPDPAPAVEEGARGGAAVRRLMVFGLVSSTTAAVLVASAFTGEEAAPGIPMPGPLVAHGLPFVRAMIDLAAVAVVGLTVLPKLLGFGAPDRTEPVMRRARPLAVSLAWVWALCALVTIVFQTAELNPGQVPTIGMVIDYVSGVGAGQGLLFSAACALASAGIGLLALRFGESVPAEMRIVIALFGLLPIPVTGHAVDSVWHDPIMISMELHVLGAALWTGGLLATMLFVAWDRELLASTLPKFSKLASVCLVVVSVSGLVSGLSTMALTPGVELPGALVTTGYGWLLIAKVVFTAMLVPIAAHIRFRLLPKVERREGTAVATWAAAEIFIMGLAYGVAVALTRAPVG
;
A
#
# COMPACT_ATOMS: atom_id res chain seq x y z
N MET A 1 -31.21 -24.46 -53.06
CA MET A 1 -31.40 -24.22 -51.62
C MET A 1 -30.11 -23.58 -51.11
N THR A 2 -30.02 -22.25 -51.22
CA THR A 2 -28.82 -21.47 -50.87
C THR A 2 -28.89 -21.11 -49.39
N VAL A 3 -27.96 -21.63 -48.60
CA VAL A 3 -27.79 -21.33 -47.18
C VAL A 3 -27.28 -19.90 -47.05
N THR A 4 -28.13 -19.00 -46.56
CA THR A 4 -27.72 -17.67 -46.11
C THR A 4 -27.03 -17.82 -44.76
N THR A 5 -25.71 -17.60 -44.73
CA THR A 5 -24.95 -17.41 -43.50
C THR A 5 -25.37 -16.08 -42.88
N ASP A 6 -26.17 -16.15 -41.82
CA ASP A 6 -26.48 -15.03 -40.94
C ASP A 6 -25.17 -14.58 -40.27
N SER A 7 -24.65 -13.42 -40.70
CA SER A 7 -23.45 -12.84 -40.11
C SER A 7 -23.87 -12.12 -38.85
N ALA A 8 -23.42 -12.62 -37.69
CA ALA A 8 -23.65 -11.97 -36.41
C ALA A 8 -23.17 -10.50 -36.50
N PRO A 9 -23.95 -9.53 -36.01
CA PRO A 9 -23.58 -8.12 -36.09
C PRO A 9 -22.31 -7.87 -35.27
N ASP A 10 -21.33 -7.25 -35.92
CA ASP A 10 -20.07 -6.80 -35.31
C ASP A 10 -20.39 -5.88 -34.12
N PRO A 11 -19.85 -6.11 -32.90
CA PRO A 11 -20.14 -5.26 -31.76
C PRO A 11 -19.81 -3.79 -32.08
N ALA A 12 -20.80 -2.92 -31.85
CA ALA A 12 -20.72 -1.51 -32.23
C ALA A 12 -19.45 -0.80 -31.66
N PRO A 13 -18.81 0.08 -32.44
CA PRO A 13 -17.51 0.70 -32.10
C PRO A 13 -17.48 1.45 -30.74
N ALA A 14 -18.63 1.96 -30.28
CA ALA A 14 -18.75 2.66 -28.99
C ALA A 14 -18.55 1.74 -27.77
N VAL A 15 -18.87 0.44 -27.87
CA VAL A 15 -18.66 -0.53 -26.78
C VAL A 15 -17.19 -0.90 -26.67
N GLU A 16 -16.50 -1.05 -27.81
CA GLU A 16 -15.05 -1.27 -27.84
C GLU A 16 -14.25 -0.07 -27.34
N GLU A 17 -14.62 1.16 -27.72
CA GLU A 17 -13.95 2.38 -27.22
C GLU A 17 -14.08 2.54 -25.70
N GLY A 18 -15.27 2.26 -25.15
CA GLY A 18 -15.49 2.27 -23.70
C GLY A 18 -14.67 1.23 -22.94
N ALA A 19 -14.56 0.01 -23.49
CA ALA A 19 -13.74 -1.06 -22.91
C ALA A 19 -12.23 -0.77 -23.00
N ARG A 20 -11.77 -0.20 -24.11
CA ARG A 20 -10.37 0.21 -24.32
C ARG A 20 -9.97 1.36 -23.39
N GLY A 21 -10.84 2.35 -23.22
CA GLY A 21 -10.65 3.46 -22.27
C GLY A 21 -10.52 2.97 -20.82
N GLY A 22 -11.35 2.00 -20.42
CA GLY A 22 -11.27 1.43 -19.08
C GLY A 22 -10.01 0.60 -18.81
N ALA A 23 -9.58 -0.19 -19.79
CA ALA A 23 -8.33 -0.93 -19.69
C ALA A 23 -7.09 0.00 -19.65
N ALA A 24 -7.12 1.12 -20.36
CA ALA A 24 -6.06 2.13 -20.30
C ALA A 24 -5.97 2.78 -18.91
N VAL A 25 -7.09 3.21 -18.34
CA VAL A 25 -7.13 3.83 -17.00
C VAL A 25 -6.73 2.85 -15.90
N ARG A 26 -7.15 1.57 -15.95
CA ARG A 26 -6.65 0.54 -15.03
C ARG A 26 -5.13 0.42 -15.07
N ARG A 27 -4.57 0.33 -16.27
CA ARG A 27 -3.12 0.23 -16.46
C ARG A 27 -2.42 1.47 -15.94
N LEU A 28 -2.97 2.65 -16.20
CA LEU A 28 -2.44 3.92 -15.70
C LEU A 28 -2.45 3.98 -14.17
N MET A 29 -3.49 3.50 -13.49
CA MET A 29 -3.54 3.48 -12.03
C MET A 29 -2.47 2.55 -11.43
N VAL A 30 -2.38 1.31 -11.93
CA VAL A 30 -1.39 0.34 -11.43
C VAL A 30 0.02 0.82 -11.76
N PHE A 31 0.27 1.23 -13.00
CA PHE A 31 1.57 1.74 -13.42
C PHE A 31 1.91 3.02 -12.68
N GLY A 32 0.96 3.93 -12.51
CA GLY A 32 1.14 5.18 -11.77
C GLY A 32 1.52 4.94 -10.32
N LEU A 33 0.83 4.03 -9.62
CA LEU A 33 1.17 3.64 -8.25
C LEU A 33 2.58 3.03 -8.16
N VAL A 34 2.87 2.04 -9.00
CA VAL A 34 4.17 1.34 -8.97
C VAL A 34 5.31 2.30 -9.34
N SER A 35 5.18 3.02 -10.46
CA SER A 35 6.22 3.94 -10.93
C SER A 35 6.46 5.11 -9.99
N SER A 36 5.42 5.72 -9.43
CA SER A 36 5.56 6.81 -8.44
C SER A 36 6.24 6.31 -7.17
N THR A 37 5.85 5.14 -6.66
CA THR A 37 6.49 4.54 -5.48
C THR A 37 7.95 4.24 -5.75
N THR A 38 8.27 3.54 -6.83
CA THR A 38 9.66 3.21 -7.18
C THR A 38 10.50 4.47 -7.44
N ALA A 39 9.97 5.45 -8.16
CA ALA A 39 10.66 6.71 -8.41
C ALA A 39 10.93 7.47 -7.09
N ALA A 40 9.93 7.57 -6.22
CA ALA A 40 10.09 8.23 -4.92
C ALA A 40 11.12 7.51 -4.04
N VAL A 41 11.13 6.18 -4.02
CA VAL A 41 12.17 5.41 -3.30
C VAL A 41 13.56 5.71 -3.85
N LEU A 42 13.75 5.61 -5.17
CA LEU A 42 15.07 5.82 -5.78
C LEU A 42 15.58 7.24 -5.56
N VAL A 43 14.71 8.24 -5.73
CA VAL A 43 15.03 9.65 -5.52
C VAL A 43 15.37 9.89 -4.04
N ALA A 44 14.52 9.43 -3.12
CA ALA A 44 14.75 9.65 -1.70
C ALA A 44 15.99 8.90 -1.18
N SER A 45 16.23 7.67 -1.62
CA SER A 45 17.47 6.93 -1.30
C SER A 45 18.73 7.60 -1.83
N ALA A 46 18.66 8.30 -2.96
CA ALA A 46 19.79 9.10 -3.46
C ALA A 46 20.05 10.36 -2.61
N PHE A 47 19.00 10.96 -2.04
CA PHE A 47 19.10 12.11 -1.15
C PHE A 47 19.58 11.76 0.27
N THR A 48 19.26 10.57 0.76
CA THR A 48 19.61 10.12 2.12
C THR A 48 20.85 9.23 2.17
N GLY A 49 21.74 9.32 1.19
CA GLY A 49 22.87 8.41 1.03
C GLY A 49 23.54 8.04 2.36
N GLU A 50 23.75 6.74 2.59
CA GLU A 50 24.39 6.26 3.82
C GLU A 50 25.82 6.82 3.91
N GLU A 51 26.06 7.71 4.85
CA GLU A 51 27.42 8.10 5.20
C GLU A 51 28.09 6.92 5.90
N ALA A 52 29.21 6.46 5.35
CA ALA A 52 29.98 5.37 5.94
C ALA A 52 30.46 5.79 7.33
N ALA A 53 29.99 5.10 8.37
CA ALA A 53 30.57 5.22 9.69
C ALA A 53 32.06 4.79 9.62
N PRO A 54 33.01 5.55 10.18
CA PRO A 54 34.42 5.21 10.09
C PRO A 54 34.71 3.80 10.61
N GLY A 55 35.19 2.91 9.73
CA GLY A 55 35.56 1.54 10.07
C GLY A 55 34.50 0.46 9.82
N ILE A 56 33.28 0.82 9.39
CA ILE A 56 32.25 -0.14 8.98
C ILE A 56 32.26 -0.27 7.45
N PRO A 57 32.48 -1.47 6.87
CA PRO A 57 32.40 -1.65 5.44
C PRO A 57 30.96 -1.44 4.96
N MET A 58 30.80 -0.67 3.88
CA MET A 58 29.48 -0.42 3.30
C MET A 58 28.88 -1.71 2.71
N PRO A 59 27.55 -1.88 2.77
CA PRO A 59 26.87 -2.93 2.04
C PRO A 59 27.16 -2.80 0.53
N GLY A 60 27.22 -3.93 -0.17
CA GLY A 60 27.38 -3.91 -1.63
C GLY A 60 26.21 -3.17 -2.32
N PRO A 61 26.40 -2.60 -3.53
CA PRO A 61 25.37 -1.81 -4.23
C PRO A 61 24.03 -2.55 -4.41
N LEU A 62 24.09 -3.88 -4.55
CA LEU A 62 22.91 -4.74 -4.66
C LEU A 62 22.05 -4.70 -3.39
N VAL A 63 22.66 -4.69 -2.21
CA VAL A 63 21.93 -4.63 -0.93
C VAL A 63 21.41 -3.21 -0.70
N ALA A 64 22.25 -2.20 -0.92
CA ALA A 64 21.91 -0.79 -0.71
C ALA A 64 20.70 -0.33 -1.55
N HIS A 65 20.62 -0.73 -2.83
CA HIS A 65 19.49 -0.38 -3.70
C HIS A 65 18.38 -1.44 -3.71
N GLY A 66 18.73 -2.72 -3.53
CA GLY A 66 17.77 -3.82 -3.55
C GLY A 66 16.84 -3.80 -2.34
N LEU A 67 17.34 -3.43 -1.16
CA LEU A 67 16.55 -3.45 0.06
C LEU A 67 15.40 -2.43 0.06
N PRO A 68 15.58 -1.14 -0.29
CA PRO A 68 14.47 -0.20 -0.46
C PRO A 68 13.48 -0.64 -1.54
N PHE A 69 13.97 -1.23 -2.64
CA PHE A 69 13.12 -1.70 -3.72
C PHE A 69 12.21 -2.86 -3.28
N VAL A 70 12.77 -3.89 -2.64
CA VAL A 70 11.99 -5.04 -2.16
C VAL A 70 11.03 -4.61 -1.05
N ARG A 71 11.42 -3.66 -0.20
CA ARG A 71 10.53 -3.08 0.82
C ARG A 71 9.34 -2.37 0.19
N ALA A 72 9.54 -1.58 -0.86
CA ALA A 72 8.43 -0.98 -1.60
C ALA A 72 7.51 -2.04 -2.23
N MET A 73 8.06 -3.15 -2.71
CA MET A 73 7.25 -4.26 -3.24
C MET A 73 6.42 -4.94 -2.14
N ILE A 74 6.94 -5.08 -0.91
CA ILE A 74 6.17 -5.54 0.25
C ILE A 74 4.98 -4.62 0.48
N ASP A 75 5.22 -3.31 0.57
CA ASP A 75 4.17 -2.33 0.88
C ASP A 75 3.08 -2.35 -0.21
N LEU A 76 3.48 -2.31 -1.48
CA LEU A 76 2.53 -2.36 -2.60
C LEU A 76 1.73 -3.66 -2.65
N ALA A 77 2.38 -4.81 -2.44
CA ALA A 77 1.71 -6.10 -2.43
C ALA A 77 0.73 -6.21 -1.26
N ALA A 78 1.14 -5.81 -0.05
CA ALA A 78 0.31 -5.86 1.14
C ALA A 78 -0.90 -4.91 1.04
N VAL A 79 -0.70 -3.67 0.56
CA VAL A 79 -1.78 -2.71 0.29
C VAL A 79 -2.79 -3.27 -0.70
N ALA A 80 -2.30 -3.89 -1.78
CA ALA A 80 -3.19 -4.49 -2.77
C ALA A 80 -3.96 -5.71 -2.20
N VAL A 81 -3.33 -6.55 -1.38
CA VAL A 81 -4.01 -7.66 -0.68
C VAL A 81 -5.09 -7.14 0.27
N VAL A 82 -4.79 -6.11 1.08
CA VAL A 82 -5.78 -5.45 1.96
C VAL A 82 -6.96 -4.92 1.14
N GLY A 83 -6.68 -4.23 0.04
CA GLY A 83 -7.73 -3.72 -0.86
C GLY A 83 -8.64 -4.81 -1.42
N LEU A 84 -8.05 -5.90 -1.93
CA LEU A 84 -8.77 -7.01 -2.54
C LEU A 84 -9.58 -7.82 -1.51
N THR A 85 -9.11 -7.92 -0.27
CA THR A 85 -9.82 -8.62 0.80
C THR A 85 -10.98 -7.81 1.38
N VAL A 86 -10.93 -6.48 1.28
CA VAL A 86 -12.00 -5.57 1.70
C VAL A 86 -13.10 -5.44 0.64
N LEU A 87 -12.75 -5.61 -0.63
CA LEU A 87 -13.67 -5.44 -1.77
C LEU A 87 -14.98 -6.25 -1.68
N PRO A 88 -15.01 -7.54 -1.27
CA PRO A 88 -16.25 -8.30 -1.08
C PRO A 88 -17.24 -7.62 -0.13
N LYS A 89 -16.73 -7.05 0.98
CA LYS A 89 -17.53 -6.35 1.98
C LYS A 89 -18.12 -5.04 1.43
N LEU A 90 -17.38 -4.36 0.57
CA LEU A 90 -17.84 -3.13 -0.09
C LEU A 90 -18.92 -3.42 -1.15
N LEU A 91 -18.72 -4.45 -1.97
CA LEU A 91 -19.72 -4.90 -2.95
C LEU A 91 -21.01 -5.33 -2.24
N GLY A 92 -20.88 -6.05 -1.12
CA GLY A 92 -21.99 -6.62 -0.38
C GLY A 92 -22.58 -7.87 -1.05
N PHE A 93 -23.48 -8.53 -0.34
CA PHE A 93 -24.00 -9.86 -0.73
C PHE A 93 -25.37 -9.84 -1.40
N GLY A 94 -25.94 -8.65 -1.66
CA GLY A 94 -27.32 -8.50 -2.13
C GLY A 94 -27.54 -8.74 -3.63
N ALA A 95 -26.48 -8.80 -4.44
CA ALA A 95 -26.57 -8.97 -5.90
C ALA A 95 -25.47 -9.92 -6.44
N PRO A 96 -25.49 -11.21 -6.06
CA PRO A 96 -24.44 -12.18 -6.38
C PRO A 96 -24.13 -12.29 -7.87
N ASP A 97 -25.14 -12.18 -8.74
CA ASP A 97 -24.98 -12.29 -10.20
C ASP A 97 -24.03 -11.22 -10.79
N ARG A 98 -23.94 -10.05 -10.13
CA ARG A 98 -23.05 -8.96 -10.56
C ARG A 98 -21.75 -8.88 -9.77
N THR A 99 -21.76 -9.30 -8.51
CA THR A 99 -20.55 -9.26 -7.66
C THR A 99 -19.62 -10.45 -7.89
N GLU A 100 -20.15 -11.64 -8.19
CA GLU A 100 -19.35 -12.85 -8.38
C GLU A 100 -18.42 -12.78 -9.61
N PRO A 101 -18.81 -12.24 -10.79
CA PRO A 101 -17.89 -12.04 -11.91
C PRO A 101 -16.68 -11.17 -11.56
N VAL A 102 -16.89 -10.19 -10.67
CA VAL A 102 -15.82 -9.31 -10.16
C VAL A 102 -14.93 -10.09 -9.20
N MET A 103 -15.52 -10.83 -8.25
CA MET A 103 -14.77 -11.63 -7.28
C MET A 103 -13.98 -12.77 -7.90
N ARG A 104 -14.47 -13.37 -8.99
CA ARG A 104 -13.73 -14.39 -9.74
C ARG A 104 -12.40 -13.89 -10.30
N ARG A 105 -12.28 -12.58 -10.56
CA ARG A 105 -11.03 -11.94 -10.99
C ARG A 105 -10.20 -11.41 -9.81
N ALA A 106 -10.85 -10.89 -8.77
CA ALA A 106 -10.18 -10.31 -7.62
C ALA A 106 -9.52 -11.38 -6.71
N ARG A 107 -10.19 -12.52 -6.48
CA ARG A 107 -9.70 -13.58 -5.57
C ARG A 107 -8.36 -14.18 -6.01
N PRO A 108 -8.15 -14.58 -7.29
CA PRO A 108 -6.86 -15.11 -7.72
C PRO A 108 -5.74 -14.08 -7.62
N LEU A 109 -6.03 -12.81 -7.96
CA LEU A 109 -5.07 -11.72 -7.85
C LEU A 109 -4.64 -11.50 -6.40
N ALA A 110 -5.57 -11.58 -5.44
CA ALA A 110 -5.26 -11.46 -4.01
C ALA A 110 -4.31 -12.57 -3.55
N VAL A 111 -4.52 -13.81 -4.01
CA VAL A 111 -3.63 -14.95 -3.71
C VAL A 111 -2.25 -14.72 -4.30
N SER A 112 -2.14 -14.33 -5.58
CA SER A 112 -0.86 -14.07 -6.22
C SER A 112 -0.09 -12.96 -5.52
N LEU A 113 -0.75 -11.87 -5.14
CA LEU A 113 -0.11 -10.75 -4.43
C LEU A 113 0.27 -11.11 -3.00
N ALA A 114 -0.48 -11.97 -2.31
CA ALA A 114 -0.10 -12.48 -1.00
C ALA A 114 1.18 -13.35 -1.07
N TRP A 115 1.36 -14.12 -2.15
CA TRP A 115 2.61 -14.83 -2.41
C TRP A 115 3.78 -13.89 -2.71
N VAL A 116 3.56 -12.85 -3.53
CA VAL A 116 4.57 -11.82 -3.78
C VAL A 116 4.98 -11.13 -2.48
N TRP A 117 4.01 -10.75 -1.64
CA TRP A 117 4.27 -10.17 -0.32
C TRP A 117 5.12 -11.10 0.54
N ALA A 118 4.73 -12.38 0.68
CA ALA A 118 5.50 -13.35 1.46
C ALA A 118 6.94 -13.52 0.93
N LEU A 119 7.11 -13.65 -0.39
CA LEU A 119 8.42 -13.81 -1.00
C LEU A 119 9.29 -12.57 -0.80
N CYS A 120 8.75 -11.37 -1.01
CA CYS A 120 9.48 -10.13 -0.79
C CYS A 120 9.87 -9.95 0.69
N ALA A 121 9.01 -10.35 1.64
CA ALA A 121 9.35 -10.34 3.07
C ALA A 121 10.54 -11.26 3.38
N LEU A 122 10.55 -12.48 2.85
CA LEU A 122 11.67 -13.42 3.02
C LEU A 122 12.96 -12.92 2.34
N VAL A 123 12.88 -12.35 1.15
CA VAL A 123 14.03 -11.75 0.46
C VAL A 123 14.58 -10.56 1.25
N THR A 124 13.72 -9.76 1.87
CA THR A 124 14.11 -8.64 2.74
C THR A 124 14.90 -9.12 3.95
N ILE A 125 14.50 -10.23 4.59
CA ILE A 125 15.26 -10.85 5.68
C ILE A 125 16.67 -11.21 5.22
N VAL A 126 16.81 -11.80 4.03
CA VAL A 126 18.13 -12.15 3.46
C VAL A 126 18.98 -10.90 3.18
N PHE A 127 18.39 -9.86 2.60
CA PHE A 127 19.11 -8.60 2.35
C PHE A 127 19.52 -7.88 3.63
N GLN A 128 18.68 -7.84 4.66
CA GLN A 128 19.04 -7.27 5.96
C GLN A 128 20.13 -8.10 6.67
N THR A 129 20.10 -9.42 6.52
CA THR A 129 21.19 -10.27 7.01
C THR A 129 22.51 -9.96 6.30
N ALA A 130 22.47 -9.70 4.98
CA ALA A 130 23.63 -9.28 4.20
C ALA A 130 24.13 -7.88 4.58
N GLU A 131 23.22 -6.97 4.91
CA GLU A 131 23.52 -5.61 5.37
C GLU A 131 24.27 -5.63 6.71
N LEU A 132 23.89 -6.51 7.64
CA LEU A 132 24.58 -6.69 8.91
C LEU A 132 25.92 -7.42 8.79
N ASN A 133 26.18 -8.09 7.68
CA ASN A 133 27.42 -8.85 7.44
C ASN A 133 28.08 -8.46 6.11
N PRO A 134 28.59 -7.21 5.99
CA PRO A 134 29.17 -6.72 4.74
C PRO A 134 30.30 -7.63 4.23
N GLY A 135 30.24 -7.98 2.94
CA GLY A 135 31.29 -8.75 2.26
C GLY A 135 31.16 -10.29 2.38
N GLN A 136 30.14 -10.80 3.05
CA GLN A 136 29.85 -12.24 3.12
C GLN A 136 28.54 -12.59 2.40
N VAL A 137 28.47 -13.81 1.84
CA VAL A 137 27.20 -14.35 1.33
C VAL A 137 26.38 -14.84 2.53
N PRO A 138 25.14 -14.38 2.73
CA PRO A 138 24.31 -14.81 3.85
C PRO A 138 24.12 -16.32 3.87
N THR A 139 24.55 -16.96 4.96
CA THR A 139 24.30 -18.39 5.19
C THR A 139 22.97 -18.58 5.92
N ILE A 140 22.41 -19.79 5.86
CA ILE A 140 21.17 -20.13 6.58
C ILE A 140 21.32 -19.89 8.08
N GLY A 141 22.49 -20.19 8.66
CA GLY A 141 22.77 -19.93 10.07
C GLY A 141 22.65 -18.44 10.41
N MET A 142 23.28 -17.56 9.62
CA MET A 142 23.22 -16.11 9.82
C MET A 142 21.80 -15.57 9.71
N VAL A 143 20.98 -16.13 8.81
CA VAL A 143 19.57 -15.75 8.67
C VAL A 143 18.76 -16.16 9.91
N ILE A 144 19.00 -17.36 10.43
CA ILE A 144 18.34 -17.84 11.67
C ILE A 144 18.74 -16.96 12.85
N ASP A 145 20.02 -16.61 12.96
CA ASP A 145 20.54 -15.74 14.02
C ASP A 145 19.92 -14.34 13.92
N TYR A 146 19.81 -13.78 12.72
CA TYR A 146 19.14 -12.50 12.50
C TYR A 146 17.68 -12.52 12.91
N VAL A 147 16.92 -13.53 12.46
CA VAL A 147 15.49 -13.65 12.78
C VAL A 147 15.25 -13.94 14.26
N SER A 148 16.19 -14.58 14.95
CA SER A 148 16.07 -14.90 16.36
C SER A 148 16.55 -13.75 17.27
N GLY A 149 17.59 -13.03 16.86
CA GLY A 149 18.23 -11.98 17.66
C GLY A 149 17.74 -10.56 17.39
N VAL A 150 17.11 -10.29 16.24
CA VAL A 150 16.71 -8.93 15.83
C VAL A 150 15.20 -8.82 15.68
N GLY A 151 14.59 -7.88 16.41
CA GLY A 151 13.14 -7.63 16.36
C GLY A 151 12.62 -7.32 14.96
N ALA A 152 13.44 -6.67 14.12
CA ALA A 152 13.15 -6.46 12.70
C ALA A 152 12.99 -7.76 11.90
N GLY A 153 13.87 -8.73 12.12
CA GLY A 153 13.78 -10.06 11.51
C GLY A 153 12.55 -10.84 11.99
N GLN A 154 12.23 -10.78 13.28
CA GLN A 154 11.03 -11.39 13.86
C GLN A 154 9.75 -10.80 13.25
N GLY A 155 9.68 -9.47 13.13
CA GLY A 155 8.53 -8.78 12.56
C GLY A 155 8.31 -9.13 11.09
N LEU A 156 9.37 -9.16 10.27
CA LEU A 156 9.27 -9.59 8.87
C LEU A 156 8.88 -11.05 8.73
N LEU A 157 9.38 -11.94 9.59
CA LEU A 157 8.97 -13.35 9.57
C LEU A 157 7.48 -13.49 9.91
N PHE A 158 6.99 -12.75 10.91
CA PHE A 158 5.57 -12.73 11.25
C PHE A 158 4.74 -12.19 10.08
N SER A 159 5.18 -11.09 9.44
CA SER A 159 4.53 -10.53 8.26
C SER A 159 4.46 -11.56 7.12
N ALA A 160 5.55 -12.28 6.85
CA ALA A 160 5.58 -13.35 5.87
C ALA A 160 4.61 -14.50 6.22
N ALA A 161 4.53 -14.89 7.49
CA ALA A 161 3.58 -15.91 7.95
C ALA A 161 2.12 -15.47 7.75
N CYS A 162 1.77 -14.22 8.07
CA CYS A 162 0.45 -13.66 7.81
C CYS A 162 0.14 -13.55 6.30
N ALA A 163 1.13 -13.22 5.47
CA ALA A 163 0.99 -13.20 4.02
C ALA A 163 0.71 -14.61 3.47
N LEU A 164 1.42 -15.64 3.95
CA LEU A 164 1.17 -17.04 3.60
C LEU A 164 -0.21 -17.52 4.09
N ALA A 165 -0.61 -17.13 5.30
CA ALA A 165 -1.96 -17.41 5.81
C ALA A 165 -3.03 -16.74 4.94
N SER A 166 -2.81 -15.49 4.53
CA SER A 166 -3.69 -14.78 3.59
C SER A 166 -3.78 -15.49 2.24
N ALA A 167 -2.67 -15.99 1.71
CA ALA A 167 -2.65 -16.79 0.48
C ALA A 167 -3.44 -18.10 0.64
N GLY A 168 -3.24 -18.82 1.75
CA GLY A 168 -3.95 -20.07 2.07
C GLY A 168 -5.46 -19.88 2.19
N ILE A 169 -5.90 -18.83 2.89
CA ILE A 169 -7.32 -18.49 3.03
C ILE A 169 -7.88 -17.99 1.70
N GLY A 170 -7.09 -17.27 0.91
CA GLY A 170 -7.47 -16.89 -0.45
C GLY A 170 -7.68 -18.10 -1.37
N LEU A 171 -6.82 -19.12 -1.29
CA LEU A 171 -7.02 -20.40 -1.98
C LEU A 171 -8.30 -21.11 -1.51
N LEU A 172 -8.58 -21.06 -0.21
CA LEU A 172 -9.84 -21.57 0.34
C LEU A 172 -11.05 -20.81 -0.23
N ALA A 173 -10.96 -19.49 -0.34
CA ALA A 173 -11.99 -18.64 -0.95
C ALA A 173 -12.19 -18.91 -2.45
N LEU A 174 -11.14 -19.33 -3.17
CA LEU A 174 -11.27 -19.77 -4.56
C LEU A 174 -12.06 -21.07 -4.67
N ARG A 175 -11.90 -21.98 -3.69
CA ARG A 175 -12.56 -23.29 -3.67
C ARG A 175 -13.99 -23.23 -3.13
N PHE A 176 -14.23 -22.43 -2.10
CA PHE A 176 -15.48 -22.41 -1.32
C PHE A 176 -16.26 -21.08 -1.45
N GLY A 177 -15.78 -20.14 -2.27
CA GLY A 177 -16.47 -18.87 -2.55
C GLY A 177 -16.59 -17.97 -1.32
N GLU A 178 -17.80 -17.43 -1.10
CA GLU A 178 -18.14 -16.56 0.03
C GLU A 178 -18.39 -17.32 1.35
N SER A 179 -18.25 -18.66 1.35
CA SER A 179 -18.35 -19.46 2.59
C SER A 179 -17.20 -19.17 3.56
N VAL A 180 -16.09 -18.61 3.06
CA VAL A 180 -14.97 -18.15 3.88
C VAL A 180 -15.21 -16.69 4.27
N PRO A 181 -15.35 -16.34 5.57
CA PRO A 181 -15.68 -14.99 6.00
C PRO A 181 -14.68 -13.94 5.48
N ALA A 182 -15.18 -12.87 4.87
CA ALA A 182 -14.35 -11.77 4.39
C ALA A 182 -13.62 -11.07 5.55
N GLU A 183 -14.27 -10.98 6.72
CA GLU A 183 -13.70 -10.44 7.95
C GLU A 183 -12.39 -11.11 8.33
N MET A 184 -12.33 -12.45 8.24
CA MET A 184 -11.13 -13.21 8.58
C MET A 184 -9.95 -12.86 7.65
N ARG A 185 -10.22 -12.69 6.35
CA ARG A 185 -9.21 -12.31 5.35
C ARG A 185 -8.66 -10.92 5.63
N ILE A 186 -9.54 -9.97 5.94
CA ILE A 186 -9.17 -8.59 6.26
C ILE A 186 -8.32 -8.57 7.52
N VAL A 187 -8.76 -9.24 8.60
CA VAL A 187 -8.05 -9.25 9.88
C VAL A 187 -6.63 -9.80 9.70
N ILE A 188 -6.45 -10.90 8.97
CA ILE A 188 -5.12 -11.50 8.78
C ILE A 188 -4.21 -10.64 7.90
N ALA A 189 -4.75 -10.03 6.84
CA ALA A 189 -3.99 -9.10 6.01
C ALA A 189 -3.55 -7.86 6.79
N LEU A 190 -4.43 -7.31 7.64
CA LEU A 190 -4.11 -6.20 8.51
C LEU A 190 -3.10 -6.59 9.62
N PHE A 191 -3.24 -7.78 10.20
CA PHE A 191 -2.30 -8.28 11.21
C PHE A 191 -0.88 -8.43 10.65
N GLY A 192 -0.74 -8.85 9.39
CA GLY A 192 0.58 -8.98 8.75
C GLY A 192 1.31 -7.65 8.55
N LEU A 193 0.59 -6.52 8.59
CA LEU A 193 1.17 -5.18 8.49
C LEU A 193 1.67 -4.63 9.85
N LEU A 194 1.15 -5.14 10.96
CA LEU A 194 1.46 -4.64 12.31
C LEU A 194 2.95 -4.71 12.68
N PRO A 195 3.72 -5.76 12.36
CA PRO A 195 5.10 -5.83 12.82
C PRO A 195 6.05 -4.92 12.04
N ILE A 196 5.62 -4.38 10.89
CA ILE A 196 6.50 -3.65 9.98
C ILE A 196 7.00 -2.32 10.60
N PRO A 197 6.19 -1.54 11.33
CA PRO A 197 6.61 -0.32 12.02
C PRO A 197 7.27 -0.56 13.40
N VAL A 198 7.03 -1.71 14.01
CA VAL A 198 7.39 -2.07 15.40
C VAL A 198 8.91 -2.28 15.61
N THR A 199 9.70 -2.14 14.56
CA THR A 199 11.10 -2.62 14.50
C THR A 199 12.15 -1.57 14.85
N GLY A 200 11.73 -0.34 15.19
CA GLY A 200 12.62 0.75 15.60
C GLY A 200 12.92 0.72 17.09
N HIS A 201 14.19 0.91 17.47
CA HIS A 201 14.69 1.05 18.85
C HIS A 201 14.21 2.37 19.53
N ALA A 202 12.93 2.68 19.47
CA ALA A 202 12.39 3.91 20.03
C ALA A 202 12.16 3.79 21.55
N VAL A 203 13.26 3.97 22.30
CA VAL A 203 13.36 4.59 23.63
C VAL A 203 12.45 4.04 24.74
N ASP A 204 13.07 3.45 25.77
CA ASP A 204 12.50 3.22 27.12
C ASP A 204 11.90 4.53 27.67
N SER A 205 10.66 4.83 27.32
CA SER A 205 9.98 6.07 27.67
C SER A 205 8.47 5.83 27.78
N VAL A 206 7.82 6.59 28.66
CA VAL A 206 6.35 6.56 28.89
C VAL A 206 5.53 6.78 27.59
N TRP A 207 6.17 7.27 26.53
CA TRP A 207 5.56 7.56 25.23
C TRP A 207 5.69 6.42 24.20
N HIS A 208 6.36 5.31 24.52
CA HIS A 208 6.53 4.17 23.60
C HIS A 208 5.18 3.62 23.11
N ASP A 209 4.29 3.25 24.03
CA ASP A 209 3.00 2.62 23.69
C ASP A 209 2.09 3.49 22.82
N PRO A 210 1.84 4.77 23.12
CA PRO A 210 0.98 5.61 22.27
C PRO A 210 1.60 5.92 20.90
N ILE A 211 2.93 6.03 20.78
CA ILE A 211 3.60 6.24 19.49
C ILE A 211 3.48 4.99 18.62
N MET A 212 3.65 3.81 19.22
CA MET A 212 3.51 2.52 18.56
C MET A 212 2.10 2.30 18.02
N ILE A 213 1.09 2.48 18.86
CA ILE A 213 -0.32 2.37 18.47
C ILE A 213 -0.65 3.39 17.36
N SER A 214 -0.14 4.61 17.45
CA SER A 214 -0.34 5.64 16.41
C SER A 214 0.23 5.20 15.06
N MET A 215 1.45 4.64 15.03
CA MET A 215 2.08 4.16 13.80
C MET A 215 1.36 2.94 13.20
N GLU A 216 0.92 2.00 14.04
CA GLU A 216 0.11 0.87 13.59
C GLU A 216 -1.19 1.36 12.96
N LEU A 217 -1.94 2.23 13.65
CA LEU A 217 -3.16 2.82 13.12
C LEU A 217 -2.93 3.60 11.82
N HIS A 218 -1.80 4.29 11.69
CA HIS A 218 -1.40 4.99 10.46
C HIS A 218 -1.26 4.02 9.29
N VAL A 219 -0.50 2.93 9.47
CA VAL A 219 -0.24 1.95 8.41
C VAL A 219 -1.52 1.20 8.03
N LEU A 220 -2.31 0.78 9.01
CA LEU A 220 -3.59 0.13 8.77
C LEU A 220 -4.55 1.05 8.01
N GLY A 221 -4.68 2.31 8.43
CA GLY A 221 -5.52 3.30 7.77
C GLY A 221 -5.05 3.61 6.35
N ALA A 222 -3.75 3.80 6.14
CA ALA A 222 -3.17 4.09 4.84
C ALA A 222 -3.35 2.91 3.86
N ALA A 223 -3.13 1.68 4.33
CA ALA A 223 -3.31 0.48 3.51
C ALA A 223 -4.79 0.25 3.15
N LEU A 224 -5.69 0.47 4.11
CA LEU A 224 -7.12 0.31 3.89
C LEU A 224 -7.68 1.35 2.92
N TRP A 225 -7.20 2.59 3.01
CA TRP A 225 -7.58 3.67 2.11
C TRP A 225 -7.00 3.46 0.70
N THR A 226 -5.69 3.30 0.58
CA THR A 226 -5.00 3.16 -0.72
C THR A 226 -5.42 1.87 -1.43
N GLY A 227 -5.39 0.76 -0.71
CA GLY A 227 -5.75 -0.56 -1.23
C GLY A 227 -7.23 -0.63 -1.59
N GLY A 228 -8.10 -0.14 -0.72
CA GLY A 228 -9.54 -0.13 -0.96
C GLY A 228 -9.92 0.76 -2.14
N LEU A 229 -9.27 1.92 -2.31
CA LEU A 229 -9.49 2.80 -3.45
C LEU A 229 -9.02 2.12 -4.74
N LEU A 230 -7.80 1.57 -4.74
CA LEU A 230 -7.25 0.84 -5.88
C LEU A 230 -8.16 -0.32 -6.29
N ALA A 231 -8.54 -1.20 -5.35
CA ALA A 231 -9.41 -2.33 -5.62
C ALA A 231 -10.79 -1.90 -6.13
N THR A 232 -11.41 -0.90 -5.51
CA THR A 232 -12.71 -0.37 -5.95
C THR A 232 -12.60 0.20 -7.36
N MET A 233 -11.56 0.99 -7.65
CA MET A 233 -11.40 1.59 -8.97
C MET A 233 -11.08 0.54 -10.03
N LEU A 234 -10.20 -0.42 -9.77
CA LEU A 234 -9.80 -1.45 -10.74
C LEU A 234 -10.95 -2.38 -11.14
N PHE A 235 -11.87 -2.64 -10.24
CA PHE A 235 -12.88 -3.68 -10.41
C PHE A 235 -14.31 -3.16 -10.57
N VAL A 236 -14.60 -1.96 -10.07
CA VAL A 236 -15.96 -1.45 -9.93
C VAL A 236 -16.21 -0.17 -10.75
N ALA A 237 -15.18 0.60 -11.08
CA ALA A 237 -15.35 1.93 -11.72
C ALA A 237 -16.10 1.91 -13.07
N TRP A 238 -16.15 0.76 -13.75
CA TRP A 238 -16.79 0.62 -15.07
C TRP A 238 -18.22 0.11 -15.05
N ASP A 239 -18.70 -0.37 -13.91
CA ASP A 239 -20.12 -0.71 -13.73
C ASP A 239 -20.75 0.39 -12.87
N ARG A 240 -21.57 1.24 -13.49
CA ARG A 240 -22.18 2.40 -12.81
C ARG A 240 -23.08 1.99 -11.64
N GLU A 241 -23.70 0.82 -11.71
CA GLU A 241 -24.62 0.34 -10.68
C GLU A 241 -23.85 -0.25 -9.49
N LEU A 242 -22.81 -1.04 -9.77
CA LEU A 242 -21.90 -1.49 -8.72
C LEU A 242 -21.15 -0.30 -8.10
N LEU A 243 -20.74 0.68 -8.89
CA LEU A 243 -20.06 1.88 -8.40
C LEU A 243 -20.97 2.73 -7.51
N ALA A 244 -22.22 2.95 -7.90
CA ALA A 244 -23.20 3.69 -7.11
C ALA A 244 -23.51 3.03 -5.76
N SER A 245 -23.43 1.69 -5.66
CA SER A 245 -23.65 0.96 -4.41
C SER A 245 -22.39 0.78 -3.55
N THR A 246 -21.21 0.74 -4.18
CA THR A 246 -19.92 0.46 -3.52
C THR A 246 -19.21 1.73 -3.07
N LEU A 247 -19.20 2.77 -3.92
CA LEU A 247 -18.46 4.01 -3.66
C LEU A 247 -18.93 4.75 -2.40
N PRO A 248 -20.24 4.83 -2.06
CA PRO A 248 -20.66 5.46 -0.80
C PRO A 248 -20.16 4.74 0.45
N LYS A 249 -20.13 3.40 0.41
CA LYS A 249 -19.59 2.57 1.52
C LYS A 249 -18.08 2.78 1.65
N PHE A 250 -17.36 2.78 0.53
CA PHE A 250 -15.94 3.08 0.49
C PHE A 250 -15.64 4.50 0.97
N SER A 251 -16.43 5.50 0.58
CA SER A 251 -16.23 6.90 1.00
C SER A 251 -16.36 7.09 2.51
N LYS A 252 -17.25 6.34 3.19
CA LYS A 252 -17.32 6.33 4.66
C LYS A 252 -16.04 5.77 5.27
N LEU A 253 -15.57 4.63 4.76
CA LEU A 253 -14.32 3.99 5.19
C LEU A 253 -13.11 4.92 4.97
N ALA A 254 -13.00 5.50 3.78
CA ALA A 254 -11.93 6.42 3.41
C ALA A 254 -11.92 7.69 4.28
N SER A 255 -13.09 8.19 4.69
CA SER A 255 -13.16 9.36 5.59
C SER A 255 -12.59 9.03 6.98
N VAL A 256 -12.89 7.84 7.52
CA VAL A 256 -12.33 7.37 8.79
C VAL A 256 -10.82 7.18 8.64
N CYS A 257 -10.36 6.53 7.56
CA CYS A 257 -8.95 6.33 7.29
C CYS A 257 -8.20 7.66 7.16
N LEU A 258 -8.77 8.64 6.45
CA LEU A 258 -8.19 9.97 6.29
C LEU A 258 -7.98 10.65 7.66
N VAL A 259 -8.97 10.61 8.54
CA VAL A 259 -8.85 11.17 9.89
C VAL A 259 -7.79 10.43 10.69
N VAL A 260 -7.82 9.09 10.72
CA VAL A 260 -6.85 8.27 11.44
C VAL A 260 -5.43 8.52 10.96
N VAL A 261 -5.20 8.51 9.64
CA VAL A 261 -3.89 8.73 9.01
C VAL A 261 -3.40 10.16 9.24
N SER A 262 -4.30 11.15 9.17
CA SER A 262 -3.93 12.55 9.40
C SER A 262 -3.56 12.81 10.86
N VAL A 263 -4.36 12.30 11.80
CA VAL A 263 -4.12 12.46 13.25
C VAL A 263 -2.85 11.71 13.67
N SER A 264 -2.70 10.44 13.26
CA SER A 264 -1.48 9.68 13.55
C SER A 264 -0.24 10.29 12.90
N GLY A 265 -0.37 10.83 11.68
CA GLY A 265 0.71 11.55 10.99
C GLY A 265 1.11 12.84 11.72
N LEU A 266 0.15 13.58 12.26
CA LEU A 266 0.39 14.75 13.09
C LEU A 266 1.09 14.37 14.40
N VAL A 267 0.63 13.32 15.08
CA VAL A 267 1.27 12.81 16.30
C VAL A 267 2.72 12.43 16.01
N SER A 268 2.98 11.65 14.96
CA SER A 268 4.35 11.29 14.60
C SER A 268 5.20 12.53 14.25
N GLY A 269 4.68 13.49 13.48
CA GLY A 269 5.40 14.71 13.14
C GLY A 269 5.70 15.61 14.34
N LEU A 270 4.74 15.79 15.25
CA LEU A 270 4.89 16.60 16.45
C LEU A 270 5.80 15.92 17.49
N SER A 271 5.68 14.61 17.67
CA SER A 271 6.57 13.84 18.55
C SER A 271 8.01 13.93 18.08
N THR A 272 8.27 13.85 16.78
CA THR A 272 9.60 14.07 16.20
C THR A 272 10.11 15.49 16.48
N MET A 273 9.25 16.52 16.38
CA MET A 273 9.62 17.90 16.72
C MET A 273 9.91 18.09 18.22
N ALA A 274 9.19 17.38 19.10
CA ALA A 274 9.35 17.48 20.55
C ALA A 274 10.54 16.67 21.10
N LEU A 275 10.90 15.56 20.45
CA LEU A 275 11.93 14.62 20.90
C LEU A 275 13.32 14.91 20.35
N THR A 276 13.52 15.98 19.55
CA THR A 276 14.84 16.36 19.03
C THR A 276 15.44 17.48 19.90
N PRO A 277 16.35 17.19 20.86
CA PRO A 277 16.93 18.20 21.72
C PRO A 277 18.09 18.90 20.98
N GLY A 278 18.08 20.23 20.91
CA GLY A 278 19.20 21.03 20.36
C GLY A 278 19.04 21.52 18.92
N VAL A 279 17.88 21.34 18.30
CA VAL A 279 17.59 21.87 16.96
C VAL A 279 16.88 23.22 17.05
N GLU A 280 17.60 24.30 16.79
CA GLU A 280 17.00 25.63 16.59
C GLU A 280 16.36 25.69 15.19
N LEU A 281 15.02 25.73 15.14
CA LEU A 281 14.27 26.00 13.91
C LEU A 281 14.33 27.50 13.60
N PRO A 282 14.70 27.89 12.36
CA PRO A 282 14.26 27.25 11.11
C PRO A 282 15.35 26.48 10.33
N GLY A 283 16.61 26.48 10.76
CA GLY A 283 17.74 26.02 9.94
C GLY A 283 17.75 24.52 9.63
N ALA A 284 17.53 23.67 10.63
CA ALA A 284 17.67 22.21 10.50
C ALA A 284 16.63 21.52 9.60
N LEU A 285 15.46 22.13 9.40
CA LEU A 285 14.43 21.65 8.47
C LEU A 285 14.87 21.74 7.01
N VAL A 286 15.78 22.68 6.71
CA VAL A 286 16.25 22.95 5.34
C VAL A 286 17.63 22.36 5.07
N THR A 287 18.41 22.07 6.12
CA THR A 287 19.79 21.59 6.00
C THR A 287 19.94 20.07 6.10
N THR A 288 18.93 19.33 6.60
CA THR A 288 19.02 17.87 6.77
C THR A 288 18.12 17.11 5.79
N GLY A 289 18.56 15.95 5.30
CA GLY A 289 17.77 15.08 4.41
C GLY A 289 16.47 14.58 5.06
N TYR A 290 16.47 14.39 6.38
CA TYR A 290 15.30 14.00 7.16
C TYR A 290 14.21 15.09 7.18
N GLY A 291 14.60 16.37 7.30
CA GLY A 291 13.67 17.51 7.29
C GLY A 291 12.88 17.61 5.98
N TRP A 292 13.54 17.42 4.84
CA TRP A 292 12.90 17.40 3.52
C TRP A 292 11.89 16.26 3.34
N LEU A 293 12.19 15.07 3.85
CA LEU A 293 11.26 13.94 3.79
C LEU A 293 10.02 14.17 4.67
N LEU A 294 10.19 14.83 5.82
CA LEU A 294 9.06 15.21 6.68
C LEU A 294 8.18 16.27 6.02
N ILE A 295 8.79 17.29 5.41
CA ILE A 295 8.06 18.30 4.60
C ILE A 295 7.29 17.62 3.47
N ALA A 296 7.92 16.70 2.74
CA ALA A 296 7.26 15.96 1.67
C ALA A 296 6.02 15.21 2.18
N LYS A 297 6.10 14.55 3.34
CA LYS A 297 4.96 13.87 3.97
C LYS A 297 3.80 14.82 4.29
N VAL A 298 4.10 16.01 4.82
CA VAL A 298 3.09 17.05 5.09
C VAL A 298 2.46 17.55 3.80
N VAL A 299 3.27 17.81 2.77
CA VAL A 299 2.80 18.27 1.45
C VAL A 299 1.88 17.24 0.80
N PHE A 300 2.25 15.95 0.79
CA PHE A 300 1.39 14.90 0.23
C PHE A 300 0.07 14.78 0.99
N THR A 301 0.11 14.82 2.32
CA THR A 301 -1.12 14.81 3.13
C THR A 301 -2.02 16.01 2.80
N ALA A 302 -1.43 17.21 2.70
CA ALA A 302 -2.15 18.44 2.35
C ALA A 302 -2.74 18.40 0.93
N MET A 303 -2.12 17.68 -0.02
CA MET A 303 -2.65 17.48 -1.37
C MET A 303 -3.79 16.44 -1.41
N LEU A 304 -3.72 15.38 -0.60
CA LEU A 304 -4.73 14.32 -0.60
C LEU A 304 -6.08 14.77 -0.02
N VAL A 305 -6.07 15.58 1.04
CA VAL A 305 -7.30 16.09 1.69
C VAL A 305 -8.27 16.78 0.71
N PRO A 306 -7.87 17.78 -0.10
CA PRO A 306 -8.79 18.43 -1.04
C PRO A 306 -9.25 17.51 -2.17
N ILE A 307 -8.42 16.56 -2.61
CA ILE A 307 -8.80 15.57 -3.63
C ILE A 307 -9.89 14.64 -3.08
N ALA A 308 -9.68 14.08 -1.88
CA ALA A 308 -10.64 13.23 -1.21
C ALA A 308 -11.96 13.99 -0.93
N ALA A 309 -11.88 15.25 -0.51
CA ALA A 309 -13.03 16.13 -0.34
C ALA A 309 -13.76 16.37 -1.67
N HIS A 310 -13.05 16.59 -2.77
CA HIS A 310 -13.65 16.77 -4.10
C HIS A 310 -14.40 15.52 -4.55
N ILE A 311 -13.79 14.34 -4.42
CA ILE A 311 -14.43 13.06 -4.74
C ILE A 311 -15.71 12.88 -3.91
N ARG A 312 -15.65 13.16 -2.60
CA ARG A 312 -16.77 12.99 -1.69
C ARG A 312 -17.91 13.98 -1.91
N PHE A 313 -17.62 15.27 -2.05
CA PHE A 313 -18.66 16.30 -2.05
C PHE A 313 -19.17 16.65 -3.46
N ARG A 314 -18.35 16.44 -4.50
CA ARG A 314 -18.72 16.82 -5.89
C ARG A 314 -18.99 15.62 -6.78
N LEU A 315 -18.21 14.55 -6.67
CA LEU A 315 -18.33 13.39 -7.58
C LEU A 315 -19.28 12.33 -7.06
N LEU A 316 -19.26 12.03 -5.75
CA LEU A 316 -20.11 11.01 -5.14
C LEU A 316 -21.61 11.22 -5.42
N PRO A 317 -22.20 12.43 -5.27
CA PRO A 317 -23.63 12.62 -5.55
C PRO A 317 -24.00 12.37 -7.02
N LYS A 318 -23.08 12.64 -7.95
CA LYS A 318 -23.27 12.36 -9.38
C LYS A 318 -23.15 10.87 -9.69
N VAL A 319 -22.23 10.18 -9.03
CA VAL A 319 -22.09 8.73 -9.11
C VAL A 319 -23.34 8.02 -8.57
N GLU A 320 -23.91 8.48 -7.45
CA GLU A 320 -25.16 7.95 -6.91
C GLU A 320 -26.35 8.12 -7.89
N ARG A 321 -26.36 9.21 -8.66
CA ARG A 321 -27.30 9.46 -9.77
C ARG A 321 -26.98 8.68 -11.05
N ARG A 322 -25.95 7.84 -11.05
CA ARG A 322 -25.47 7.02 -12.19
C ARG A 322 -25.03 7.87 -13.39
N GLU A 323 -24.64 9.12 -13.15
CA GLU A 323 -24.11 10.03 -14.16
C GLU A 323 -22.66 9.68 -14.52
N GLY A 324 -22.23 10.00 -15.75
CA GLY A 324 -20.83 9.88 -16.14
C GLY A 324 -19.97 10.90 -15.38
N THR A 325 -18.94 10.43 -14.68
CA THR A 325 -18.05 11.30 -13.89
C THR A 325 -16.59 10.97 -14.14
N ALA A 326 -15.71 11.93 -13.85
CA ALA A 326 -14.26 11.74 -13.89
C ALA A 326 -13.71 11.08 -12.61
N VAL A 327 -14.52 10.34 -11.84
CA VAL A 327 -14.14 9.77 -10.54
C VAL A 327 -12.91 8.87 -10.64
N ALA A 328 -12.81 8.07 -11.70
CA ALA A 328 -11.65 7.22 -11.94
C ALA A 328 -10.37 8.06 -12.17
N THR A 329 -10.46 9.19 -12.87
CA THR A 329 -9.30 10.08 -13.10
C THR A 329 -8.83 10.75 -11.81
N TRP A 330 -9.76 11.25 -11.00
CA TRP A 330 -9.41 11.85 -9.69
C TRP A 330 -8.85 10.80 -8.73
N ALA A 331 -9.42 9.60 -8.71
CA ALA A 331 -8.89 8.50 -7.93
C ALA A 331 -7.50 8.04 -8.43
N ALA A 332 -7.24 8.08 -9.74
CA ALA A 332 -5.91 7.79 -10.28
C ALA A 332 -4.86 8.82 -9.81
N ALA A 333 -5.23 10.10 -9.74
CA ALA A 333 -4.37 11.15 -9.20
C ALA A 333 -4.13 10.95 -7.69
N GLU A 334 -5.16 10.58 -6.93
CA GLU A 334 -5.05 10.26 -5.50
C GLU A 334 -4.09 9.07 -5.27
N ILE A 335 -4.28 7.98 -6.02
CA ILE A 335 -3.42 6.78 -5.98
C ILE A 335 -1.97 7.12 -6.35
N PHE A 336 -1.75 8.02 -7.32
CA PHE A 336 -0.41 8.46 -7.71
C PHE A 336 0.30 9.20 -6.56
N ILE A 337 -0.40 10.12 -5.88
CA ILE A 337 0.15 10.84 -4.72
C ILE A 337 0.41 9.88 -3.56
N MET A 338 -0.48 8.92 -3.32
CA MET A 338 -0.25 7.87 -2.32
C MET A 338 1.01 7.07 -2.64
N GLY A 339 1.25 6.70 -3.90
CA GLY A 339 2.48 6.01 -4.30
C GLY A 339 3.74 6.80 -3.98
N LEU A 340 3.75 8.11 -4.28
CA LEU A 340 4.84 9.00 -3.86
C LEU A 340 5.03 8.99 -2.34
N ALA A 341 3.94 9.06 -1.57
CA ALA A 341 3.98 9.04 -0.11
C ALA A 341 4.53 7.71 0.45
N TYR A 342 4.15 6.56 -0.13
CA TYR A 342 4.71 5.26 0.22
C TYR A 342 6.21 5.20 -0.07
N GLY A 343 6.65 5.68 -1.24
CA GLY A 343 8.07 5.66 -1.57
C GLY A 343 8.92 6.55 -0.66
N VAL A 344 8.41 7.74 -0.30
CA VAL A 344 9.05 8.60 0.71
C VAL A 344 9.05 7.95 2.10
N ALA A 345 7.97 7.26 2.48
CA ALA A 345 7.90 6.55 3.76
C ALA A 345 8.95 5.41 3.85
N VAL A 346 9.15 4.65 2.77
CA VAL A 346 10.21 3.63 2.72
C VAL A 346 11.59 4.24 2.93
N ALA A 347 11.90 5.35 2.24
CA ALA A 347 13.18 6.03 2.42
C ALA A 347 13.37 6.61 3.83
N LEU A 348 12.30 7.14 4.43
CA LEU A 348 12.32 7.64 5.82
C LEU A 348 12.75 6.57 6.83
N THR A 349 12.40 5.30 6.62
CA THR A 349 12.82 4.22 7.53
C THR A 349 14.33 3.94 7.53
N ARG A 350 15.06 4.46 6.54
CA ARG A 350 16.52 4.31 6.40
C ARG A 350 17.29 5.61 6.59
N ALA A 351 16.60 6.75 6.70
CA ALA A 351 17.26 8.03 6.87
C ALA A 351 17.90 8.07 8.27
N PRO A 352 19.21 8.37 8.40
CA PRO A 352 19.81 8.58 9.70
C PRO A 352 19.11 9.75 10.41
N VAL A 353 18.70 9.53 11.65
CA VAL A 353 18.37 10.62 12.56
C VAL A 353 19.73 11.20 12.93
N GLY A 354 20.08 12.32 12.30
CA GLY A 354 21.41 12.92 12.35
C GLY A 354 21.95 13.15 13.76
#